data_AF-A0A497FEI3-F1
#
_entry.id   AF-A0A497FEI3-F1
#
_cell.length_a   1.000
_cell.length_b   1.000
_cell.length_c   1.000
_cell.angle_alpha   90.00
_cell.angle_beta   90.00
_cell.angle_gamma   90.00
#
_symmetry.space_group_name_H-M   'P 1'
#
loop_
_entity.id
_entity.type
_entity.pdbx_description
1 polymer ?
#
loop_
_entity_poly.entity_id
_entity_poly.type
_entity_poly.pdbx_seq_one_letter_code
_entity_poly.pdbx_strand_id
1 'polypeptide(L)'
;MKFLLQCRHLAPTYGSRTLIASEPMDHLVIEEEPDIFHAGHVHMMSYSSYRGTIIVNSGAWQEQTEYQREMGHTPNPGIAPIIDLQSFRIFPLNFVSSL
;
A
#
# COMPACT_ATOMS: atom_id res chain seq x y z
N MET A 1 -6.16 0.59 -3.34
CA MET A 1 -5.99 1.46 -2.15
C MET A 1 -7.06 2.55 -2.07
N LYS A 2 -7.31 3.34 -3.14
CA LYS A 2 -8.37 4.38 -3.19
C LYS A 2 -9.73 3.96 -2.58
N PHE A 3 -10.18 2.74 -2.84
CA PHE A 3 -11.43 2.20 -2.28
C PHE A 3 -11.48 2.26 -0.74
N LEU A 4 -10.37 1.95 -0.06
CA LEU A 4 -10.30 1.99 1.41
C LEU A 4 -10.49 3.41 1.96
N LEU A 5 -9.94 4.41 1.26
CA LEU A 5 -10.16 5.82 1.59
C LEU A 5 -11.61 6.25 1.32
N GLN A 6 -12.23 5.76 0.24
CA GLN A 6 -13.65 6.01 -0.05
C GLN A 6 -14.58 5.44 1.02
N CYS A 7 -14.25 4.25 1.54
CA CYS A 7 -14.96 3.61 2.65
C CYS A 7 -14.60 4.19 4.02
N ARG A 8 -13.50 4.95 4.12
CA ARG A 8 -12.92 5.43 5.40
C ARG A 8 -12.60 4.27 6.37
N HIS A 9 -12.08 3.16 5.85
CA HIS A 9 -11.78 1.96 6.66
C HIS A 9 -10.67 1.13 6.01
N LEU A 10 -9.71 0.67 6.82
CA LEU A 10 -8.53 -0.09 6.38
C LEU A 10 -8.84 -1.51 5.88
N ALA A 11 -9.92 -2.13 6.36
CA ALA A 11 -10.35 -3.48 5.97
C ALA A 11 -11.87 -3.65 6.14
N PRO A 12 -12.70 -3.03 5.29
CA PRO A 12 -14.16 -2.97 5.50
C PRO A 12 -14.91 -4.29 5.26
N THR A 13 -14.24 -5.35 4.79
CA THR A 13 -14.89 -6.63 4.45
C THR A 13 -14.69 -7.65 5.57
N TYR A 14 -15.78 -8.05 6.23
CA TYR A 14 -15.78 -9.10 7.24
C TYR A 14 -15.91 -10.50 6.62
N GLY A 15 -15.32 -11.52 7.27
CA GLY A 15 -15.47 -12.94 6.88
C GLY A 15 -14.68 -13.39 5.64
N SER A 16 -13.77 -12.55 5.15
CA SER A 16 -12.86 -12.88 4.04
C SER A 16 -11.48 -13.33 4.54
N ARG A 17 -10.44 -13.23 3.70
CA ARG A 17 -9.07 -13.64 4.08
C ARG A 17 -8.41 -12.75 5.14
N THR A 18 -8.80 -11.48 5.21
CA THR A 18 -8.32 -10.56 6.26
C THR A 18 -9.06 -10.87 7.55
N LEU A 19 -8.33 -11.35 8.56
CA LEU A 19 -8.87 -11.59 9.89
C LEU A 19 -9.04 -10.25 10.61
N ILE A 20 -10.22 -10.00 11.16
CA ILE A 20 -10.53 -8.80 11.95
C ILE A 20 -10.83 -9.27 13.38
N ALA A 21 -10.13 -8.68 14.35
CA ALA A 21 -10.34 -9.02 15.75
C ALA A 21 -11.72 -8.53 16.21
N SER A 22 -12.38 -9.33 17.05
CA SER A 22 -13.65 -8.95 17.66
C SER A 22 -13.36 -8.05 18.86
N GLU A 23 -13.26 -6.75 18.61
CA GLU A 23 -13.02 -5.73 19.64
C GLU A 23 -14.26 -4.87 19.89
N PRO A 24 -14.44 -4.32 21.11
CA PRO A 24 -15.55 -3.40 21.40
C PRO A 24 -15.51 -2.10 20.60
N MET A 25 -14.34 -1.74 20.07
CA MET A 25 -14.09 -0.54 19.27
C MET A 25 -13.38 -0.94 17.98
N ASP A 26 -13.79 -0.34 16.85
CA ASP A 26 -13.16 -0.60 15.56
C ASP A 26 -12.01 0.39 15.31
N HIS A 27 -10.78 -0.09 15.54
CA HIS A 27 -9.55 0.69 15.32
C HIS A 27 -9.13 0.79 13.85
N LEU A 28 -9.86 0.15 12.93
CA LEU A 28 -9.55 0.16 11.50
C LEU A 28 -10.33 1.22 10.72
N VAL A 29 -11.20 1.98 11.40
CA VAL A 29 -11.85 3.18 10.86
C VAL A 29 -10.81 4.28 10.68
N ILE A 30 -10.84 4.93 9.52
CA ILE A 30 -10.01 6.10 9.22
C ILE A 30 -10.82 7.33 9.66
N GLU A 31 -10.57 7.82 10.88
CA GLU A 31 -11.36 8.91 11.48
C GLU A 31 -11.05 10.29 10.89
N GLU A 32 -9.77 10.59 10.63
CA GLU A 32 -9.29 11.86 10.06
C GLU A 32 -8.82 11.68 8.62
N GLU A 33 -8.87 12.74 7.80
CA GLU A 33 -8.37 12.67 6.42
C GLU A 33 -6.84 12.67 6.42
N PRO A 34 -6.16 11.62 5.92
CA PRO A 34 -4.72 11.58 5.92
C PRO A 34 -4.15 12.37 4.72
N ASP A 35 -3.04 13.08 4.94
CA ASP A 35 -2.24 13.64 3.83
C ASP A 35 -1.55 12.52 3.03
N ILE A 36 -1.08 11.47 3.72
CA ILE A 36 -0.41 10.31 3.13
C ILE A 36 -1.03 9.02 3.66
N PHE A 37 -1.48 8.17 2.74
CA PHE A 37 -1.96 6.83 2.99
C PHE A 37 -0.92 5.81 2.47
N HIS A 38 -0.19 5.18 3.39
CA HIS A 38 0.86 4.21 3.08
C HIS A 38 0.37 2.76 3.30
N ALA A 39 0.80 1.86 2.42
CA ALA A 39 0.63 0.43 2.60
C ALA A 39 1.76 -0.41 2.00
N GLY A 40 1.65 -1.72 2.18
CA GLY A 40 2.54 -2.72 1.61
C GLY A 40 1.76 -3.97 1.19
N HIS A 41 2.27 -5.14 1.61
CA HIS A 41 1.68 -6.48 1.45
C HIS A 41 1.53 -7.01 0.01
N VAL A 42 1.19 -6.15 -0.96
CA VAL A 42 1.01 -6.51 -2.37
C VAL A 42 2.34 -6.59 -3.13
N HIS A 43 3.47 -6.20 -2.53
CA HIS A 43 4.81 -6.29 -3.13
C HIS A 43 4.94 -5.58 -4.49
N MET A 44 4.10 -4.56 -4.72
CA MET A 44 4.09 -3.70 -5.89
C MET A 44 4.24 -2.24 -5.49
N MET A 45 5.43 -1.67 -5.67
CA MET A 45 5.67 -0.24 -5.51
C MET A 45 4.83 0.51 -6.54
N SER A 46 3.94 1.35 -6.05
CA SER A 46 3.12 2.24 -6.86
C SER A 46 2.63 3.41 -6.02
N TYR A 47 2.32 4.52 -6.66
CA TYR A 47 1.74 5.66 -5.98
C TYR A 47 0.70 6.35 -6.87
N SER A 48 -0.23 7.06 -6.24
CA SER A 48 -1.28 7.84 -6.88
C SER A 48 -1.76 8.92 -5.92
N SER A 49 -2.72 9.74 -6.34
CA SER A 49 -3.40 10.69 -5.47
C SER A 49 -4.92 10.52 -5.55
N TYR A 50 -5.60 10.85 -4.46
CA TYR A 50 -7.05 10.89 -4.40
C TYR A 50 -7.50 12.03 -3.50
N ARG A 51 -8.16 13.04 -4.09
CA ARG A 51 -8.72 14.21 -3.37
C ARG A 51 -7.73 14.98 -2.47
N GLY A 52 -6.44 14.93 -2.77
CA GLY A 52 -5.40 15.60 -1.98
C GLY A 52 -4.54 14.62 -1.17
N THR A 53 -5.10 13.48 -0.75
CA THR A 53 -4.33 12.39 -0.13
C THR A 53 -3.39 11.72 -1.14
N ILE A 54 -2.11 11.62 -0.80
CA ILE A 54 -1.17 10.73 -1.48
C ILE A 54 -1.47 9.30 -1.06
N ILE A 55 -1.51 8.40 -2.04
CA ILE A 55 -1.60 6.96 -1.80
C ILE A 55 -0.29 6.34 -2.27
N VAL A 56 0.41 5.63 -1.38
CA VAL A 56 1.68 4.97 -1.71
C VAL A 56 1.68 3.53 -1.22
N ASN A 57 1.99 2.60 -2.11
CA ASN A 57 2.41 1.24 -1.75
C ASN A 57 3.93 1.18 -1.88
N SER A 58 4.64 0.82 -0.82
CA SER A 58 6.10 0.80 -0.82
C SER A 58 6.72 -0.41 -1.52
N GLY A 59 5.90 -1.34 -2.03
CA GLY A 59 6.41 -2.55 -2.67
C GLY A 59 7.08 -3.49 -1.67
N ALA A 60 8.17 -4.13 -2.10
CA ALA A 60 8.92 -5.09 -1.30
C ALA A 60 10.40 -5.14 -1.71
N TRP A 61 11.18 -5.86 -0.93
CA TRP A 61 12.59 -6.21 -1.22
C TRP A 61 12.74 -7.71 -1.52
N GLN A 62 11.64 -8.41 -1.73
CA GLN A 62 11.60 -9.85 -1.98
C GLN A 62 11.33 -10.13 -3.45
N GLU A 63 12.17 -10.96 -4.06
CA GLU A 63 11.92 -11.49 -5.41
C GLU A 63 10.65 -12.35 -5.48
N GLN A 64 10.16 -12.60 -6.70
CA GLN A 64 8.96 -13.38 -6.91
C GLN A 64 9.11 -14.79 -6.33
N THR A 65 8.25 -15.13 -5.35
CA THR A 65 8.20 -16.47 -4.77
C THR A 65 7.45 -17.45 -5.68
N GLU A 66 7.62 -18.75 -5.45
CA GLU A 66 6.84 -19.78 -6.16
C GLU A 66 5.34 -19.60 -5.94
N TYR A 67 4.91 -19.40 -4.69
CA TYR A 67 3.51 -19.12 -4.37
C TYR A 67 2.96 -17.89 -5.11
N GLN A 68 3.74 -16.80 -5.18
CA GLN A 68 3.34 -15.62 -5.96
C GLN A 68 3.20 -15.95 -7.45
N ARG A 69 4.12 -16.73 -8.01
CA ARG A 69 4.05 -17.20 -9.40
C ARG A 69 2.81 -18.06 -9.66
N GLU A 70 2.52 -19.02 -8.78
CA GLU A 70 1.34 -19.88 -8.84
C GLU A 70 0.03 -19.06 -8.79
N MET A 71 0.03 -17.97 -8.02
CA MET A 71 -1.10 -17.05 -7.91
C MET A 71 -1.14 -15.98 -9.03
N GLY A 72 -0.23 -16.04 -10.01
CA GLY A 72 -0.14 -15.07 -11.12
C GLY A 72 0.31 -13.66 -10.70
N HIS A 73 0.93 -13.53 -9.52
CA HIS A 73 1.38 -12.26 -8.96
C HIS A 73 2.82 -11.94 -9.37
N THR A 74 3.05 -10.78 -9.97
CA THR A 74 4.38 -10.30 -10.39
C THR A 74 4.77 -9.07 -9.58
N PRO A 75 5.73 -9.16 -8.64
CA PRO A 75 6.19 -8.00 -7.86
C PRO A 75 7.21 -7.15 -8.63
N ASN A 76 7.53 -5.95 -8.11
CA ASN A 76 8.60 -5.08 -8.60
C ASN A 76 9.59 -4.72 -7.45
N PRO A 77 10.35 -5.71 -6.95
CA PRO A 77 11.17 -5.52 -5.76
C PRO A 77 12.31 -4.52 -5.99
N GLY A 78 12.84 -3.97 -4.90
CA GLY A 78 14.02 -3.13 -4.95
C GLY A 78 13.76 -1.67 -5.31
N ILE A 79 12.51 -1.20 -5.16
CA ILE A 79 12.15 0.19 -5.45
C ILE A 79 11.66 0.87 -4.17
N ALA A 80 12.36 1.91 -3.73
CA ALA A 80 11.98 2.70 -2.56
C ALA A 80 11.31 4.01 -2.98
N PRO A 81 10.03 4.26 -2.66
CA PRO A 81 9.42 5.56 -2.90
C PRO A 81 9.90 6.59 -1.86
N ILE A 82 10.42 7.72 -2.31
CA ILE A 82 10.77 8.85 -1.45
C ILE A 82 9.72 9.95 -1.63
N ILE A 83 9.26 10.53 -0.53
CA ILE A 83 8.27 11.62 -0.53
C ILE A 83 8.91 12.85 0.11
N ASP A 84 8.92 13.95 -0.63
CA ASP A 84 9.26 15.26 -0.09
C ASP A 84 8.04 15.81 0.67
N LEU A 85 8.18 16.00 1.99
CA LEU A 85 7.05 16.37 2.85
C LEU A 85 6.61 17.84 2.72
N GLN A 86 7.43 18.69 2.09
CA GLN A 86 7.08 20.10 1.88
C GLN A 86 6.24 20.27 0.60
N SER A 87 6.63 19.58 -0.47
CA SER A 87 6.06 19.70 -1.81
C SER A 87 5.15 18.54 -2.19
N PHE A 88 5.13 17.48 -1.37
CA PHE A 88 4.37 16.24 -1.63
C PHE A 88 4.75 15.55 -2.95
N ARG A 89 5.94 15.84 -3.48
CA ARG A 89 6.50 15.17 -4.66
C ARG A 89 7.04 13.80 -4.29
N ILE A 90 6.83 12.83 -5.18
CA ILE A 90 7.24 11.44 -4.99
C ILE A 90 8.27 11.08 -6.05
N PHE A 91 9.39 10.49 -5.63
CA PHE A 91 10.45 10.01 -6.52
C PHE A 91 10.89 8.61 -6.11
N PRO A 92 10.67 7.59 -6.97
CA PRO A 92 11.15 6.24 -6.71
C PRO A 92 12.65 6.11 -6.94
N LEU A 93 13.36 5.52 -5.98
CA LEU A 93 14.74 5.08 -6.11
C LEU A 93 14.77 3.59 -6.44
N ASN A 94 15.28 3.23 -7.62
CA ASN A 94 15.40 1.85 -8.06
C ASN A 94 16.81 1.31 -7.78
N PHE A 95 16.90 0.22 -7.02
CA PHE A 95 18.13 -0.45 -6.62
C PHE A 95 18.42 -1.71 -7.43
N VAL A 96 17.52 -2.09 -8.35
CA VAL A 96 17.77 -3.19 -9.27
C VAL A 96 18.78 -2.70 -10.31
N SER A 97 19.98 -3.29 -10.30
CA SER A 97 21.02 -2.99 -11.28
C SER A 97 20.47 -3.24 -12.69
N SER A 98 20.52 -2.22 -13.55
CA SER A 98 20.47 -2.40 -14.99
C SER A 98 21.76 -3.09 -15.43
N LEU A 99 21.71 -4.42 -15.59
CA LEU A 99 22.68 -5.11 -16.44
C LEU A 99 22.40 -4.79 -17.91
#